data_AF-A0A256HDQ2-F1
#
_entry.id   AF-A0A256HDQ2-F1
#
_cell.length_a   1.000
_cell.length_b   1.000
_cell.length_c   1.000
_cell.angle_alpha   90.00
_cell.angle_beta   90.00
_cell.angle_gamma   90.00
#
_symmetry.space_group_name_H-M   'P 1'
#
loop_
_entity.id
_entity.type
_entity.pdbx_description
1 polymer ?
#
loop_
_entity_poly.entity_id
_entity_poly.type
_entity_poly.pdbx_seq_one_letter_code
_entity_poly.pdbx_strand_id
1 'polypeptide(L)'
;SLGATVVVYLLVVTVAIGTLGASELAAAGEAGIATAATSFMPTGLPVIRNGGALIVFGAVFSTVTALNAVVIASSRVAFSMGREGQLLPSIGRIHHRFGTPFVAVLLSAVVMLGSVFLPTQSAGNMSSLFFLLSFIIVNVAVIRLRRERPNMNRPYEIPYYPIPPILAIGLNGILAVVLIGFLIQTDLLALLLSVGWLVAGAAMYVVLNRYRARGTVEDETAAATADQPAAEGASED
;
A
#
# COMPACT_ATOMS: atom_id res chain seq x y z
N SER A 1 -9.44 -14.45 -11.91
CA SER A 1 -9.89 -13.23 -11.21
C SER A 1 -9.79 -11.99 -12.10
N LEU A 2 -8.61 -11.60 -12.59
CA LEU A 2 -8.41 -10.37 -13.38
C LEU A 2 -9.30 -10.23 -14.63
N GLY A 3 -9.48 -11.30 -15.41
CA GLY A 3 -10.37 -11.25 -16.59
C GLY A 3 -11.83 -10.94 -16.22
N ALA A 4 -12.34 -11.56 -15.15
CA ALA A 4 -13.69 -11.30 -14.67
C ALA A 4 -13.86 -9.85 -14.20
N THR A 5 -12.88 -9.30 -13.47
CA THR A 5 -12.94 -7.90 -13.01
C THR A 5 -12.92 -6.91 -14.17
N VAL A 6 -12.12 -7.16 -15.21
CA VAL A 6 -12.07 -6.31 -16.41
C VAL A 6 -13.42 -6.33 -17.13
N VAL A 7 -14.00 -7.52 -17.34
CA VAL A 7 -15.31 -7.65 -18.00
C VAL A 7 -16.39 -6.89 -17.22
N VAL A 8 -16.45 -7.07 -15.90
CA VAL A 8 -17.43 -6.36 -15.06
C VAL A 8 -17.24 -4.85 -15.13
N TYR A 9 -16.01 -4.34 -15.06
CA TYR A 9 -15.72 -2.91 -15.19
C TYR A 9 -16.21 -2.34 -16.52
N LEU A 10 -15.91 -3.03 -17.64
CA LEU A 10 -16.34 -2.60 -18.98
C LEU A 10 -17.85 -2.58 -19.12
N LEU A 11 -18.55 -3.58 -18.57
CA LEU A 11 -20.01 -3.63 -18.58
C LEU A 11 -20.62 -2.48 -17.79
N VAL A 12 -20.13 -2.22 -16.57
CA VAL A 12 -20.63 -1.12 -15.72
C VAL A 12 -20.43 0.23 -16.41
N VAL A 13 -19.25 0.48 -16.99
CA VAL A 13 -18.96 1.72 -17.73
C VAL A 13 -19.87 1.86 -18.95
N THR A 14 -20.09 0.77 -19.71
CA THR A 14 -20.96 0.77 -20.88
C THR A 14 -22.40 1.14 -20.51
N VAL A 15 -22.93 0.56 -19.42
CA VAL A 15 -24.27 0.87 -18.93
C VAL A 15 -24.36 2.31 -18.41
N ALA A 16 -23.36 2.79 -17.66
CA ALA A 16 -23.36 4.16 -17.15
C ALA A 16 -23.31 5.21 -18.26
N ILE A 17 -22.43 5.04 -19.25
CA ILE A 17 -22.34 5.94 -20.41
C ILE A 17 -23.60 5.83 -21.27
N GLY A 18 -24.14 4.62 -21.45
CA GLY A 18 -25.36 4.40 -22.23
C GLY A 18 -26.63 4.99 -21.61
N THR A 19 -26.62 5.28 -20.30
CA THR A 19 -27.80 5.79 -19.57
C THR A 19 -27.76 7.31 -19.35
N LEU A 20 -26.62 7.89 -18.98
CA LEU A 20 -26.48 9.34 -18.76
C LEU A 20 -25.84 10.09 -19.94
N GLY A 21 -25.10 9.38 -20.80
CA GLY A 21 -24.15 10.03 -21.69
C GLY A 21 -22.86 10.46 -20.98
N ALA A 22 -21.79 10.62 -21.75
CA ALA A 22 -20.45 10.87 -21.20
C ALA A 22 -20.33 12.21 -20.46
N SER A 23 -21.02 13.26 -20.92
CA SER A 23 -20.96 14.60 -20.33
C SER A 23 -21.63 14.67 -18.96
N GLU A 24 -22.83 14.09 -18.83
CA GLU A 24 -23.54 14.08 -17.55
C GLU A 24 -22.87 13.15 -16.55
N LEU A 25 -22.33 12.02 -17.01
CA LEU A 25 -21.57 11.12 -16.15
C LEU A 25 -20.30 11.80 -15.60
N ALA A 26 -19.60 12.57 -16.43
CA ALA A 26 -18.45 13.37 -15.99
C ALA A 26 -18.86 14.46 -14.99
N ALA A 27 -20.01 15.11 -15.19
CA ALA A 27 -20.53 16.13 -14.26
C ALA A 27 -20.98 15.52 -12.92
N ALA A 28 -21.51 14.29 -12.93
CA ALA A 28 -21.97 13.60 -11.72
C ALA A 28 -20.82 13.05 -10.84
N GLY A 29 -19.60 12.94 -11.38
CA GLY A 29 -18.40 12.57 -10.63
C GLY A 29 -18.55 11.26 -9.85
N GLU A 30 -18.22 11.30 -8.55
CA GLU A 30 -18.28 10.13 -7.64
C GLU A 30 -19.67 9.50 -7.53
N ALA A 31 -20.74 10.30 -7.71
CA ALA A 31 -22.11 9.83 -7.66
C ALA A 31 -22.62 9.27 -9.00
N GLY A 32 -21.81 9.34 -10.07
CA GLY A 32 -22.24 9.05 -11.44
C GLY A 32 -22.91 7.69 -11.62
N ILE A 33 -22.39 6.63 -10.99
CA ILE A 33 -22.97 5.29 -11.08
C ILE A 33 -24.32 5.20 -10.35
N ALA A 34 -24.47 5.88 -9.21
CA ALA A 34 -25.74 5.90 -8.47
C ALA A 34 -26.80 6.73 -9.23
N THR A 35 -26.39 7.82 -9.89
CA THR A 35 -27.25 8.62 -10.75
C THR A 35 -27.70 7.82 -11.98
N ALA A 36 -26.78 7.08 -12.62
CA ALA A 36 -27.09 6.13 -13.67
C ALA A 36 -28.14 5.10 -13.24
N ALA A 37 -27.92 4.48 -12.08
CA ALA A 37 -28.87 3.53 -11.51
C ALA A 37 -30.25 4.13 -11.23
N THR A 38 -30.31 5.40 -10.81
CA THR A 38 -31.58 6.09 -10.59
C THR A 38 -32.30 6.39 -11.90
N SER A 39 -31.56 6.72 -12.96
CA SER A 39 -32.12 7.04 -14.28
C SER A 39 -32.83 5.83 -14.92
N PHE A 40 -32.20 4.64 -14.93
CA PHE A 40 -32.82 3.45 -15.52
C PHE A 40 -33.73 2.66 -14.57
N MET A 41 -33.62 2.88 -13.25
CA MET A 41 -34.47 2.24 -12.22
C MET A 41 -35.02 3.27 -11.21
N PRO A 42 -35.95 4.16 -11.64
CA PRO A 42 -36.43 5.27 -10.81
C PRO A 42 -37.32 4.85 -9.63
N THR A 43 -38.14 3.80 -9.77
CA THR A 43 -39.02 3.28 -8.72
C THR A 43 -39.08 1.76 -8.80
N GLY A 44 -38.29 1.06 -7.98
CA GLY A 44 -37.97 -0.36 -8.22
C GLY A 44 -38.40 -1.36 -7.15
N LEU A 45 -38.33 -1.04 -5.85
CA LEU A 45 -38.51 -2.03 -4.78
C LEU A 45 -39.27 -1.47 -3.57
N PRO A 46 -40.12 -2.29 -2.90
CA PRO A 46 -40.89 -1.86 -1.73
C PRO A 46 -40.03 -1.48 -0.52
N VAL A 47 -38.78 -1.96 -0.45
CA VAL A 47 -37.81 -1.62 0.61
C VAL A 47 -36.79 -0.56 0.15
N ILE A 48 -36.46 -0.51 -1.15
CA ILE A 48 -35.42 0.36 -1.69
C ILE A 48 -36.05 1.26 -2.75
N ARG A 49 -36.25 2.53 -2.39
CA ARG A 49 -37.06 3.51 -3.15
C ARG A 49 -36.65 3.64 -4.62
N ASN A 50 -35.36 3.59 -4.93
CA ASN A 50 -34.81 3.67 -6.29
C ASN A 50 -33.53 2.85 -6.48
N GLY A 51 -33.11 2.63 -7.73
CA GLY A 51 -31.88 1.89 -8.06
C GLY A 51 -30.61 2.53 -7.53
N GLY A 52 -30.56 3.87 -7.44
CA GLY A 52 -29.44 4.58 -6.83
C GLY A 52 -29.22 4.21 -5.37
N ALA A 53 -30.27 4.13 -4.56
CA ALA A 53 -30.17 3.74 -3.15
C ALA A 53 -29.65 2.31 -2.99
N LEU A 54 -30.03 1.38 -3.89
CA LEU A 54 -29.49 0.01 -3.88
C LEU A 54 -27.97 0.02 -4.13
N ILE A 55 -27.52 0.77 -5.15
CA ILE A 55 -26.09 0.89 -5.47
C ILE A 55 -25.32 1.53 -4.34
N VAL A 56 -25.80 2.64 -3.77
CA VAL A 56 -25.15 3.32 -2.64
C VAL A 56 -25.08 2.39 -1.43
N PHE A 57 -26.17 1.69 -1.11
CA PHE A 57 -26.18 0.71 -0.02
C PHE A 57 -25.13 -0.38 -0.24
N GLY A 58 -25.13 -1.03 -1.40
CA GLY A 58 -24.14 -2.04 -1.74
C GLY A 58 -22.70 -1.52 -1.70
N ALA A 59 -22.48 -0.30 -2.22
CA ALA A 59 -21.18 0.36 -2.21
C ALA A 59 -20.68 0.64 -0.79
N VAL A 60 -21.53 1.13 0.12
CA VAL A 60 -21.15 1.38 1.51
C VAL A 60 -20.71 0.09 2.20
N PHE A 61 -21.50 -0.99 2.11
CA PHE A 61 -21.13 -2.28 2.73
C PHE A 61 -19.87 -2.89 2.11
N SER A 62 -19.72 -2.76 0.78
CA SER A 62 -18.52 -3.21 0.08
C SER A 62 -17.28 -2.43 0.55
N THR A 63 -17.37 -1.10 0.64
CA THR A 63 -16.26 -0.24 1.09
C THR A 63 -15.91 -0.50 2.55
N VAL A 64 -16.88 -0.67 3.46
CA VAL A 64 -16.61 -1.01 4.87
C VAL A 64 -15.86 -2.34 4.97
N THR A 65 -16.26 -3.33 4.17
CA THR A 65 -15.58 -4.64 4.13
C THR A 65 -14.15 -4.51 3.60
N ALA A 66 -13.95 -3.75 2.52
CA ALA A 66 -12.64 -3.49 1.94
C ALA A 66 -11.73 -2.73 2.93
N LEU A 67 -12.25 -1.72 3.63
CA LEU A 67 -11.53 -0.97 4.66
C LEU A 67 -11.04 -1.89 5.78
N ASN A 68 -11.90 -2.78 6.28
CA ASN A 68 -11.50 -3.75 7.29
C ASN A 68 -10.34 -4.65 6.80
N ALA A 69 -10.41 -5.14 5.55
CA ALA A 69 -9.34 -5.94 4.96
C ALA A 69 -8.01 -5.15 4.87
N VAL A 70 -8.05 -3.87 4.49
CA VAL A 70 -6.87 -3.00 4.39
C VAL A 70 -6.26 -2.69 5.77
N VAL A 71 -7.08 -2.47 6.81
CA VAL A 71 -6.60 -2.28 8.19
C VAL A 71 -5.85 -3.53 8.68
N ILE A 72 -6.40 -4.71 8.42
CA ILE A 72 -5.75 -5.98 8.79
C ILE A 72 -4.45 -6.18 8.00
N ALA A 73 -4.46 -5.94 6.69
CA ALA A 73 -3.27 -6.10 5.86
C ALA A 73 -2.14 -5.14 6.27
N SER A 74 -2.44 -3.84 6.42
CA SER A 74 -1.46 -2.82 6.78
C SER A 74 -0.82 -3.08 8.14
N SER A 75 -1.62 -3.43 9.16
CA SER A 75 -1.12 -3.74 10.50
C SER A 75 -0.23 -4.98 10.53
N ARG A 76 -0.52 -6.00 9.70
CA ARG A 76 0.34 -7.20 9.58
C ARG A 76 1.68 -6.91 8.92
N VAL A 77 1.69 -6.07 7.88
CA VAL A 77 2.94 -5.62 7.24
C VAL A 77 3.76 -4.79 8.23
N ALA A 78 3.14 -3.83 8.92
CA ALA A 78 3.84 -3.04 9.95
C ALA A 78 4.38 -3.92 11.09
N PHE A 79 3.61 -4.92 11.52
CA PHE A 79 4.07 -5.90 12.52
C PHE A 79 5.26 -6.72 12.03
N SER A 80 5.24 -7.26 10.80
CA SER A 80 6.38 -8.04 10.27
C SER A 80 7.63 -7.17 10.12
N MET A 81 7.48 -5.93 9.62
CA MET A 81 8.58 -4.97 9.53
C MET A 81 9.14 -4.62 10.92
N GLY A 82 8.29 -4.46 11.93
CA GLY A 82 8.72 -4.25 13.32
C GLY A 82 9.47 -5.45 13.89
N ARG A 83 9.05 -6.67 13.58
CA ARG A 83 9.70 -7.91 14.04
C ARG A 83 11.04 -8.18 13.35
N GLU A 84 11.20 -7.73 12.10
CA GLU A 84 12.46 -7.77 11.36
C GLU A 84 13.39 -6.58 11.71
N GLY A 85 12.97 -5.73 12.65
CA GLY A 85 13.68 -4.53 13.10
C GLY A 85 13.75 -3.42 12.06
N GLN A 86 12.98 -3.51 10.96
CA GLN A 86 12.88 -2.45 9.95
C GLN A 86 12.08 -1.24 10.46
N LEU A 87 11.25 -1.43 11.49
CA LEU A 87 10.56 -0.39 12.24
C LEU A 87 10.94 -0.44 13.72
N LEU A 88 10.47 0.51 14.53
CA LEU A 88 10.73 0.51 15.97
C LEU A 88 10.28 -0.82 16.61
N PRO A 89 11.05 -1.38 17.57
CA PRO A 89 10.74 -2.67 18.20
C PRO A 89 9.34 -2.74 18.83
N SER A 90 8.81 -1.60 19.29
CA SER A 90 7.47 -1.50 19.87
C SER A 90 6.34 -1.83 18.88
N ILE A 91 6.54 -1.61 17.58
CA ILE A 91 5.56 -1.91 16.53
C ILE A 91 5.47 -3.43 16.30
N GLY A 92 6.58 -4.15 16.50
CA GLY A 92 6.65 -5.61 16.41
C GLY A 92 6.14 -6.34 17.66
N ARG A 93 5.59 -5.64 18.67
CA ARG A 93 5.07 -6.28 19.89
C ARG A 93 3.62 -6.73 19.70
N ILE A 94 3.34 -7.94 20.18
CA ILE A 94 1.99 -8.51 20.23
C ILE A 94 1.38 -8.24 21.60
N HIS A 95 0.09 -7.91 21.64
CA HIS A 95 -0.64 -7.78 22.90
C HIS A 95 -0.85 -9.16 23.55
N HIS A 96 -0.39 -9.32 24.80
CA HIS A 96 -0.34 -10.60 25.52
C HIS A 96 -1.70 -11.32 25.63
N ARG A 97 -2.80 -10.55 25.80
CA ARG A 97 -4.16 -11.09 25.98
C ARG A 97 -4.91 -11.41 24.67
N PHE A 98 -4.65 -10.69 23.59
CA PHE A 98 -5.48 -10.73 22.38
C PHE A 98 -4.74 -11.28 21.16
N GLY A 99 -3.42 -11.48 21.24
CA GLY A 99 -2.63 -11.97 20.10
C GLY A 99 -2.55 -11.00 18.92
N THR A 100 -3.00 -9.74 19.10
CA THR A 100 -3.04 -8.71 18.06
C THR A 100 -1.89 -7.71 18.19
N PRO A 101 -1.31 -7.23 17.09
CA PRO A 101 -0.26 -6.21 17.12
C PRO A 101 -0.87 -4.82 17.34
N PHE A 102 -1.26 -4.52 18.59
CA PHE A 102 -2.01 -3.30 18.95
C PHE A 102 -1.33 -2.00 18.50
N VAL A 103 0.00 -1.90 18.67
CA VAL A 103 0.76 -0.71 18.27
C VAL A 103 0.74 -0.51 16.75
N ALA A 104 0.86 -1.59 15.98
CA ALA A 104 0.78 -1.54 14.52
C ALA A 104 -0.62 -1.12 14.04
N VAL A 105 -1.68 -1.61 14.69
CA VAL A 105 -3.07 -1.20 14.39
C VAL A 105 -3.28 0.28 14.71
N LEU A 106 -2.82 0.75 15.86
CA LEU A 106 -2.95 2.16 16.25
C LEU A 106 -2.21 3.08 15.28
N LEU A 107 -1.00 2.69 14.86
CA LEU A 107 -0.23 3.43 13.86
C LEU A 107 -0.98 3.51 12.52
N SER A 108 -1.49 2.39 12.01
CA SER A 108 -2.31 2.37 10.79
C SER A 108 -3.55 3.27 10.94
N ALA A 109 -4.22 3.24 12.09
CA ALA A 109 -5.40 4.06 12.35
C ALA A 109 -5.10 5.56 12.36
N VAL A 110 -3.97 5.97 12.95
CA VAL A 110 -3.53 7.38 12.94
C VAL A 110 -3.24 7.86 11.53
N VAL A 111 -2.53 7.05 10.72
CA VAL A 111 -2.24 7.39 9.32
C VAL A 111 -3.54 7.50 8.50
N MET A 112 -4.48 6.56 8.69
CA MET A 112 -5.78 6.61 8.04
C MET A 112 -6.59 7.84 8.46
N LEU A 113 -6.59 8.20 9.73
CA LEU A 113 -7.28 9.40 10.22
C LEU A 113 -6.69 10.67 9.61
N GLY A 114 -5.36 10.73 9.44
CA GLY A 114 -4.70 11.81 8.70
C GLY A 114 -5.14 11.91 7.24
N SER A 115 -5.43 10.78 6.59
CA SER A 115 -5.88 10.77 5.20
C SER A 115 -7.29 11.35 4.98
N VAL A 116 -8.12 11.46 6.03
CA VAL A 116 -9.46 12.06 5.96
C VAL A 116 -9.41 13.55 5.59
N PHE A 117 -8.29 14.22 5.87
CA PHE A 117 -8.09 15.63 5.52
C PHE A 117 -7.67 15.84 4.06
N LEU A 118 -7.41 14.77 3.31
CA LEU A 118 -7.04 14.85 1.90
C LEU A 118 -8.28 14.78 1.00
N PRO A 119 -8.36 15.60 -0.07
CA PRO A 119 -9.36 15.41 -1.10
C PRO A 119 -9.30 13.99 -1.66
N THR A 120 -10.47 13.38 -1.87
CA THR A 120 -10.62 12.00 -2.36
C THR A 120 -9.87 11.77 -3.67
N GLN A 121 -9.96 12.73 -4.60
CA GLN A 121 -9.25 12.70 -5.87
C GLN A 121 -7.74 12.66 -5.68
N SER A 122 -7.19 13.54 -4.82
CA SER A 122 -5.77 13.60 -4.52
C SER A 122 -5.27 12.33 -3.84
N ALA A 123 -6.04 11.78 -2.90
CA ALA A 123 -5.74 10.52 -2.24
C ALA A 123 -5.71 9.34 -3.24
N GLY A 124 -6.66 9.30 -4.18
CA GLY A 124 -6.73 8.30 -5.24
C GLY A 124 -5.53 8.37 -6.20
N ASN A 125 -5.16 9.58 -6.61
CA ASN A 125 -3.99 9.84 -7.46
C ASN A 125 -2.68 9.41 -6.78
N MET A 126 -2.49 9.80 -5.52
CA MET A 126 -1.32 9.44 -4.70
C MET A 126 -1.22 7.93 -4.47
N SER A 127 -2.35 7.27 -4.15
CA SER A 127 -2.42 5.82 -4.02
C SER A 127 -2.05 5.11 -5.32
N SER A 128 -2.59 5.57 -6.45
CA SER A 128 -2.29 5.01 -7.78
C SER A 128 -0.80 5.09 -8.11
N LEU A 129 -0.17 6.23 -7.82
CA LEU A 129 1.27 6.40 -8.00
C LEU A 129 2.07 5.40 -7.13
N PHE A 130 1.70 5.21 -5.86
CA PHE A 130 2.36 4.25 -4.98
C PHE A 130 2.19 2.80 -5.44
N PHE A 131 1.03 2.43 -5.98
CA PHE A 131 0.82 1.10 -6.55
C PHE A 131 1.70 0.86 -7.78
N LEU A 132 1.77 1.82 -8.70
CA LEU A 132 2.65 1.74 -9.88
C LEU A 132 4.11 1.56 -9.47
N LEU A 133 4.61 2.39 -8.54
CA LEU A 133 5.97 2.29 -8.02
C LEU A 133 6.22 0.95 -7.31
N SER A 134 5.26 0.48 -6.50
CA SER A 134 5.36 -0.80 -5.80
C SER A 134 5.44 -1.97 -6.79
N PHE A 135 4.64 -1.96 -7.86
CA PHE A 135 4.72 -3.00 -8.90
C PHE A 135 6.05 -2.97 -9.63
N ILE A 136 6.63 -1.80 -9.91
CA ILE A 136 7.98 -1.71 -10.48
C ILE A 136 9.00 -2.35 -9.54
N ILE A 137 8.99 -1.98 -8.25
CA ILE A 137 9.93 -2.51 -7.25
C ILE A 137 9.78 -4.02 -7.10
N VAL A 138 8.56 -4.55 -7.03
CA VAL A 138 8.31 -5.99 -6.92
C VAL A 138 8.85 -6.74 -8.14
N ASN A 139 8.63 -6.22 -9.36
CA ASN A 139 9.16 -6.87 -10.56
C ASN A 139 10.70 -6.83 -10.61
N VAL A 140 11.32 -5.71 -10.19
CA VAL A 140 12.78 -5.62 -10.05
C VAL A 140 13.28 -6.61 -9.00
N ALA A 141 12.60 -6.72 -7.86
CA ALA A 141 12.95 -7.65 -6.79
C ALA A 141 12.89 -9.12 -7.27
N VAL A 142 11.92 -9.49 -8.11
CA VAL A 142 11.83 -10.82 -8.72
C VAL A 142 13.04 -11.11 -9.61
N ILE A 143 13.45 -10.15 -10.45
CA ILE A 143 14.63 -10.30 -11.32
C ILE A 143 15.90 -10.43 -10.47
N ARG A 144 16.04 -9.59 -9.46
CA ARG A 144 17.18 -9.59 -8.54
C ARG A 144 17.26 -10.90 -7.75
N LEU A 145 16.15 -11.37 -7.19
CA LEU A 145 16.08 -12.62 -6.42
C LEU A 145 16.47 -13.83 -7.28
N ARG A 146 16.09 -13.83 -8.56
CA ARG A 146 16.47 -14.91 -9.49
C ARG A 146 17.97 -14.93 -9.77
N ARG A 147 18.63 -13.76 -9.77
CA ARG A 147 20.08 -13.64 -9.96
C ARG A 147 20.87 -13.97 -8.69
N GLU A 148 20.40 -13.52 -7.52
CA GLU A 148 21.10 -13.72 -6.24
C GLU A 148 20.91 -15.13 -5.66
N ARG A 149 19.76 -15.77 -5.91
CA ARG A 149 19.45 -17.11 -5.39
C ARG A 149 19.07 -18.07 -6.53
N PRO A 150 20.03 -18.49 -7.37
CA PRO A 150 19.75 -19.37 -8.51
C PRO A 150 19.29 -20.77 -8.07
N ASN A 151 19.84 -21.32 -6.98
CA ASN A 151 19.59 -22.69 -6.51
C ASN A 151 18.35 -22.85 -5.62
N MET A 152 17.52 -21.81 -5.49
CA MET A 152 16.32 -21.86 -4.65
C MET A 152 15.24 -22.74 -5.32
N ASN A 153 14.63 -23.66 -4.56
CA ASN A 153 13.53 -24.48 -5.07
C ASN A 153 12.33 -23.59 -5.46
N ARG A 154 11.83 -23.74 -6.69
CA ARG A 154 10.78 -22.89 -7.27
C ARG A 154 9.60 -23.77 -7.70
N PRO A 155 8.56 -23.91 -6.85
CA PRO A 155 7.37 -24.71 -7.19
C PRO A 155 6.61 -24.18 -8.41
N TYR A 156 6.77 -22.90 -8.73
CA TYR A 156 6.20 -22.26 -9.91
C TYR A 156 7.28 -21.49 -10.67
N GLU A 157 7.35 -21.73 -11.97
CA GLU A 157 8.22 -21.00 -12.89
C GLU A 157 7.40 -20.09 -13.78
N ILE A 158 7.87 -18.85 -13.94
CA ILE A 158 7.20 -17.86 -14.77
C ILE A 158 7.46 -18.24 -16.24
N PRO A 159 6.42 -18.52 -17.03
CA PRO A 159 6.61 -18.81 -18.45
C PRO A 159 7.20 -17.58 -19.16
N TYR A 160 8.15 -17.83 -20.07
CA TYR A 160 8.84 -16.79 -20.85
C TYR A 160 9.67 -15.77 -20.03
N TYR A 161 10.13 -16.14 -18.83
CA TYR A 161 11.04 -15.29 -18.07
C TYR A 161 12.30 -14.94 -18.91
N PRO A 162 12.76 -13.66 -18.94
CA PRO A 162 12.36 -12.50 -18.12
C PRO A 162 11.35 -11.54 -18.78
N ILE A 163 10.66 -11.93 -19.85
CA ILE A 163 9.79 -11.03 -20.63
C ILE A 163 8.68 -10.41 -19.77
N PRO A 164 7.88 -11.16 -18.98
CA PRO A 164 6.76 -10.58 -18.24
C PRO A 164 7.21 -9.53 -17.20
N PRO A 165 8.24 -9.77 -16.36
CA PRO A 165 8.74 -8.75 -15.43
C PRO A 165 9.27 -7.48 -16.11
N ILE A 166 9.97 -7.60 -17.24
CA ILE A 166 10.52 -6.44 -17.96
C ILE A 166 9.39 -5.61 -18.59
N LEU A 167 8.41 -6.27 -19.23
CA LEU A 167 7.23 -5.58 -19.76
C LEU A 167 6.43 -4.89 -18.65
N ALA A 168 6.26 -5.55 -17.50
CA ALA A 168 5.59 -4.94 -16.36
C ALA A 168 6.33 -3.68 -15.87
N ILE A 169 7.66 -3.72 -15.75
CA ILE A 169 8.46 -2.54 -15.37
C ILE A 169 8.27 -1.42 -16.40
N GLY A 170 8.38 -1.72 -17.69
CA GLY A 170 8.22 -0.73 -18.76
C GLY A 170 6.83 -0.08 -18.77
N LEU A 171 5.78 -0.89 -18.76
CA LEU A 171 4.39 -0.41 -18.79
C LEU A 171 4.05 0.39 -17.53
N ASN A 172 4.37 -0.11 -16.33
CA ASN A 172 4.12 0.64 -15.09
C ASN A 172 4.95 1.93 -15.04
N GLY A 173 6.18 1.91 -15.57
CA GLY A 173 7.03 3.10 -15.68
C GLY A 173 6.44 4.16 -16.60
N ILE A 174 5.95 3.77 -17.77
CA ILE A 174 5.25 4.67 -18.71
C ILE A 174 4.00 5.26 -18.05
N LEU A 175 3.16 4.42 -17.43
CA LEU A 175 1.96 4.88 -16.73
C LEU A 175 2.31 5.83 -15.59
N ALA A 176 3.38 5.57 -14.83
CA ALA A 176 3.81 6.44 -13.75
C ALA A 176 4.27 7.80 -14.28
N VAL A 177 5.04 7.85 -15.38
CA VAL A 177 5.47 9.11 -16.01
C VAL A 177 4.28 9.92 -16.53
N VAL A 178 3.33 9.26 -17.21
CA VAL A 178 2.11 9.91 -17.70
C VAL A 178 1.29 10.45 -16.53
N LEU A 179 1.11 9.67 -15.46
CA LEU A 179 0.40 10.10 -14.27
C LEU A 179 1.08 11.29 -13.60
N ILE A 180 2.41 11.28 -13.46
CA ILE A 180 3.16 12.41 -12.91
C ILE A 180 2.97 13.66 -13.78
N GLY A 181 3.06 13.53 -15.11
CA GLY A 181 2.82 14.64 -16.03
C GLY A 181 1.42 15.24 -15.88
N PHE A 182 0.41 14.39 -15.70
CA PHE A 182 -0.96 14.82 -15.43
C PHE A 182 -1.10 15.52 -14.07
N LEU A 183 -0.50 14.96 -13.00
CA LEU A 183 -0.53 15.53 -11.65
C LEU A 183 0.14 16.91 -11.59
N ILE A 184 1.23 17.12 -12.32
CA ILE A 184 1.90 18.44 -12.37
C ILE A 184 0.94 19.53 -12.85
N GLN A 185 0.02 19.20 -13.76
CA GLN A 185 -0.93 20.16 -14.33
C GLN A 185 -2.21 20.29 -13.51
N THR A 186 -2.68 19.21 -12.88
CA THR A 186 -4.03 19.13 -12.28
C THR A 186 -4.04 19.11 -10.76
N ASP A 187 -3.05 18.49 -10.13
CA ASP A 187 -3.03 18.23 -8.69
C ASP A 187 -1.59 18.16 -8.16
N LEU A 188 -0.96 19.33 -8.10
CA LEU A 188 0.42 19.46 -7.62
C LEU A 188 0.53 19.08 -6.12
N LEU A 189 -0.55 19.26 -5.36
CA LEU A 189 -0.61 18.89 -3.94
C LEU A 189 -0.43 17.39 -3.77
N ALA A 190 -1.16 16.56 -4.53
CA ALA A 190 -1.01 15.11 -4.48
C ALA A 190 0.42 14.66 -4.79
N LEU A 191 1.07 15.30 -5.78
CA LEU A 191 2.45 15.00 -6.13
C LEU A 191 3.42 15.36 -5.00
N LEU A 192 3.30 16.56 -4.43
CA LEU A 192 4.16 17.01 -3.34
C LEU A 192 4.02 16.12 -2.10
N LEU A 193 2.79 15.74 -1.74
CA LEU A 193 2.55 14.81 -0.65
C LEU A 193 3.11 13.42 -0.94
N SER A 194 2.98 12.92 -2.18
CA SER A 194 3.55 11.64 -2.59
C SER A 194 5.07 11.63 -2.43
N VAL A 195 5.74 12.66 -2.94
CA VAL A 195 7.20 12.81 -2.82
C VAL A 195 7.60 13.00 -1.38
N GLY A 196 6.90 13.86 -0.63
CA GLY A 196 7.15 14.09 0.80
C GLY A 196 7.04 12.81 1.62
N TRP A 197 6.05 11.97 1.33
CA TRP A 197 5.87 10.68 2.00
C TRP A 197 6.98 9.67 1.67
N LEU A 198 7.41 9.59 0.40
CA LEU A 198 8.55 8.76 0.00
C LEU A 198 9.84 9.21 0.67
N VAL A 199 10.09 10.52 0.73
CA VAL A 199 11.24 11.10 1.41
C VAL A 199 11.18 10.82 2.91
N ALA A 200 10.02 10.98 3.55
CA ALA A 200 9.83 10.68 4.96
C ALA A 200 10.10 9.19 5.26
N GLY A 201 9.60 8.29 4.41
CA GLY A 201 9.86 6.84 4.52
C GLY A 201 11.34 6.50 4.37
N ALA A 202 12.01 7.08 3.37
CA ALA A 202 13.45 6.89 3.16
C ALA A 202 14.29 7.46 4.32
N ALA A 203 13.95 8.65 4.81
CA ALA A 203 14.60 9.26 5.96
C ALA A 203 14.43 8.40 7.21
N MET A 204 13.20 7.94 7.49
CA MET A 204 12.91 7.05 8.60
C MET A 204 13.73 5.75 8.52
N TYR A 205 13.80 5.14 7.33
CA TYR A 205 14.60 3.95 7.10
C TYR A 205 16.09 4.18 7.37
N VAL A 206 16.67 5.28 6.86
CA VAL A 206 18.09 5.61 7.07
C VAL A 206 18.38 5.91 8.54
N VAL A 207 17.50 6.66 9.21
CA VAL A 207 17.64 7.00 10.64
C VAL A 207 17.62 5.74 11.48
N LEU A 208 16.63 4.86 11.28
CA LEU A 208 16.54 3.59 12.01
C LEU A 208 17.74 2.68 11.70
N ASN A 209 18.18 2.61 10.45
CA ASN A 209 19.35 1.80 10.08
C ASN A 209 20.63 2.32 10.77
N ARG A 210 20.81 3.64 10.90
CA ARG A 210 21.93 4.23 11.63
C ARG A 210 21.87 3.97 13.13
N TYR A 211 20.70 4.02 13.75
CA TYR A 211 20.53 3.67 15.17
C TYR A 211 20.84 2.19 15.41
N ARG A 212 20.43 1.29 14.51
CA ARG A 212 20.76 -0.14 14.59
C ARG A 212 22.25 -0.39 14.48
N ALA A 213 22.92 0.23 13.49
CA ALA A 213 24.35 0.07 13.28
C ALA A 213 25.18 0.57 14.49
N ARG A 214 24.69 1.57 15.23
CA ARG A 214 25.34 2.03 16.48
C ARG A 214 25.14 1.04 17.63
N GLY A 215 23.92 0.55 17.83
CA GLY A 215 23.64 -0.42 18.90
C GLY A 215 24.40 -1.74 18.76
N THR A 216 24.57 -2.24 17.53
CA THR A 216 25.38 -3.44 17.28
C THR A 216 26.85 -3.25 17.62
N VAL A 217 27.40 -2.05 17.36
CA VAL A 217 28.80 -1.73 17.68
C VAL A 217 29.01 -1.58 19.19
N GLU A 218 28.06 -0.98 19.90
CA GLU A 218 28.10 -0.86 21.37
C GLU A 218 27.99 -2.23 22.07
N ASP A 219 27.10 -3.12 21.61
CA ASP A 219 26.97 -4.49 22.13
C ASP A 219 28.22 -5.33 21.84
N GLU A 220 28.80 -5.25 20.64
CA GLU A 220 30.05 -5.95 20.30
C GLU A 220 31.23 -5.43 21.14
N THR A 221 31.31 -4.12 21.39
CA THR A 221 32.37 -3.52 22.21
C THR A 221 32.21 -3.90 23.69
N ALA A 222 30.99 -3.93 24.21
CA ALA A 222 30.69 -4.36 25.57
C ALA A 222 30.97 -5.86 25.77
N ALA A 223 30.61 -6.71 24.80
CA ALA A 223 30.91 -8.14 24.82
C ALA A 223 32.43 -8.40 24.74
N ALA A 224 33.16 -7.67 23.89
CA ALA A 224 34.62 -7.78 23.79
C ALA A 224 35.34 -7.30 25.06
N THR A 225 34.77 -6.33 25.78
CA THR A 225 35.31 -5.85 27.07
C THR A 225 35.00 -6.83 28.22
N ALA A 226 33.86 -7.53 28.16
CA ALA A 226 33.47 -8.52 29.15
C ALA A 226 34.22 -9.87 29.02
N ASP A 227 34.70 -10.20 27.82
CA ASP A 227 35.45 -11.44 27.53
C ASP A 227 36.98 -11.28 27.71
N GLN A 228 37.46 -10.07 28.05
CA GLN A 228 38.83 -9.91 28.56
C GLN A 228 38.89 -10.46 29.98
N PRO A 229 39.64 -11.56 30.24
CA PRO A 229 39.86 -12.00 31.61
C PRO A 229 40.59 -10.88 32.33
N ALA A 230 40.23 -10.64 33.60
CA ALA A 230 40.98 -9.81 34.52
C ALA A 230 42.40 -10.39 34.72
N ALA A 231 43.27 -10.15 33.75
CA ALA A 231 44.66 -10.58 33.71
C ALA A 231 45.57 -9.37 33.85
N GLU A 232 45.36 -8.57 34.90
CA GLU A 232 46.34 -7.60 35.37
C GLU A 232 45.92 -7.13 36.77
N GLY A 233 46.32 -7.91 37.79
CA GLY A 233 45.97 -7.61 39.17
C GLY A 233 46.40 -8.68 40.16
N ALA A 234 47.58 -9.29 39.99
CA ALA A 234 48.25 -10.09 41.02
C ALA A 234 49.71 -10.38 40.62
N SER A 235 50.50 -9.35 40.35
CA SER A 235 51.96 -9.45 40.41
C SER A 235 52.50 -8.08 40.81
N GLU A 236 52.73 -7.92 42.12
CA GLU A 236 53.66 -6.99 42.79
C GLU A 236 53.13 -6.74 44.21
N ASP A 237 53.51 -7.63 45.13
CA ASP A 237 54.28 -7.32 46.36
C ASP A 237 54.44 -8.58 47.24
#